data_AF-A0AAU1W3Y2-F1
#
_entry.id   AF-A0AAU1W3Y2-F1
#
_cell.length_a   1.000
_cell.length_b   1.000
_cell.length_c   1.000
_cell.angle_alpha   90.00
_cell.angle_beta   90.00
_cell.angle_gamma   90.00
#
_symmetry.space_group_name_H-M   'P 1'
#
loop_
_entity.id
_entity.type
_entity.pdbx_description
1 polymer ?
#
loop_
_entity_poly.entity_id
_entity_poly.type
_entity_poly.pdbx_seq_one_letter_code
_entity_poly.pdbx_strand_id
1 'polypeptide(L)' 'MNSDATSLVPAQDTTARRLELLTLDEAHDLLRLLQLIAAEDLDELIEEAEWFARELAARIPSEN' A
#
# COMPACT_ATOMS: atom_id res chain seq x y z
N MET A 1 -21.40 11.44 -17.38
CA MET A 1 -20.24 10.60 -17.02
C MET A 1 -19.89 10.98 -15.61
N ASN A 2 -20.31 10.18 -14.64
CA ASN A 2 -20.07 10.46 -13.23
C ASN A 2 -18.65 10.01 -12.94
N SER A 3 -17.72 10.96 -12.91
CA SER A 3 -16.41 10.75 -12.31
C SER A 3 -16.64 10.67 -10.80
N ASP A 4 -17.13 9.52 -10.37
CA ASP A 4 -17.05 9.08 -8.99
C ASP A 4 -15.56 8.82 -8.77
N ALA A 5 -14.81 9.89 -8.50
CA ALA A 5 -13.49 9.81 -7.91
C ALA A 5 -13.71 9.21 -6.52
N THR A 6 -13.96 7.90 -6.52
CA THR A 6 -13.89 7.06 -5.35
C THR A 6 -12.52 7.39 -4.79
N SER A 7 -12.48 8.10 -3.68
CA SER A 7 -11.24 8.28 -2.94
C SER A 7 -10.75 6.85 -2.68
N LEU A 8 -9.72 6.47 -3.42
CA LEU A 8 -9.14 5.14 -3.39
C LEU A 8 -8.30 4.97 -2.11
N VAL A 9 -8.21 6.02 -1.28
CA VAL A 9 -7.91 5.94 0.15
C VAL A 9 -8.91 4.96 0.78
N PRO A 10 -8.49 3.73 1.08
CA PRO A 10 -9.39 2.73 1.63
C PRO A 10 -9.89 3.22 2.99
N ALA A 11 -11.08 2.78 3.41
CA ALA A 11 -11.49 2.93 4.80
C ALA A 11 -10.41 2.31 5.70
N GLN A 12 -9.59 3.18 6.33
CA GLN A 12 -8.27 2.83 6.86
C GLN A 12 -8.32 1.64 7.81
N ASP A 13 -9.41 1.52 8.59
CA ASP A 13 -9.64 0.43 9.53
C ASP A 13 -9.75 -0.97 8.89
N THR A 14 -10.37 -1.08 7.72
CA THR A 14 -10.58 -2.41 7.10
C THR A 14 -9.31 -2.87 6.38
N THR A 15 -8.59 -1.94 5.76
CA THR A 15 -7.38 -2.25 5.03
C THR A 15 -6.21 -2.51 5.96
N ALA A 16 -6.04 -1.72 7.03
CA ALA A 16 -5.01 -1.98 8.04
C ALA A 16 -5.16 -3.40 8.63
N ARG A 17 -6.39 -3.83 8.95
CA ARG A 17 -6.68 -5.20 9.40
C ARG A 17 -6.33 -6.29 8.38
N ARG A 18 -6.44 -6.01 7.08
CA ARG A 18 -6.06 -6.97 6.04
C ARG A 18 -4.55 -7.08 5.87
N LEU A 19 -3.83 -5.96 6.04
CA LEU A 19 -2.36 -5.97 6.03
C LEU A 19 -1.79 -6.75 7.22
N GLU A 20 -2.47 -6.76 8.38
CA GLU A 20 -2.10 -7.59 9.54
C GLU A 20 -2.20 -9.11 9.29
N LEU A 21 -2.93 -9.54 8.26
CA LEU A 21 -3.06 -10.96 7.91
C LEU A 21 -1.92 -11.46 7.01
N LEU A 22 -1.08 -10.55 6.48
CA LEU A 22 0.05 -10.92 5.64
C LEU A 22 1.12 -11.60 6.48
N THR A 23 1.71 -12.66 5.94
CA THR A 23 2.98 -13.18 6.44
C THR A 23 4.11 -12.17 6.17
N LEU A 24 5.24 -12.34 6.85
CA LEU A 24 6.39 -11.45 6.67
C LEU A 24 6.89 -11.42 5.22
N ASP A 25 6.94 -12.57 4.56
CA ASP A 25 7.38 -12.68 3.16
C ASP A 25 6.38 -12.00 2.22
N GLU A 26 5.07 -12.22 2.43
CA GLU A 26 4.03 -11.57 1.65
C GLU A 26 4.03 -10.05 1.84
N ALA A 27 4.32 -9.57 3.05
CA ALA A 27 4.49 -8.15 3.32
C ALA A 27 5.70 -7.58 2.58
N HIS A 28 6.84 -8.27 2.56
CA HIS A 28 8.01 -7.83 1.78
C HIS A 28 7.74 -7.78 0.27
N ASP A 29 7.08 -8.79 -0.29
CA ASP A 29 6.78 -8.84 -1.72
C ASP A 29 5.76 -7.76 -2.12
N LEU A 30 4.73 -7.53 -1.30
CA LEU A 30 3.78 -6.45 -1.52
C LEU A 30 4.45 -5.06 -1.40
N LEU A 31 5.36 -4.86 -0.44
CA LEU A 31 6.11 -3.61 -0.31
C LEU A 31 6.87 -3.28 -1.60
N ARG A 32 7.60 -4.27 -2.15
CA ARG A 32 8.37 -4.10 -3.39
C ARG A 32 7.49 -3.74 -4.58
N LEU A 33 6.32 -4.37 -4.69
CA LEU A 33 5.36 -4.09 -5.75
C LEU A 33 4.79 -2.67 -5.64
N LEU A 34 4.45 -2.22 -4.43
CA LEU A 34 3.97 -0.86 -4.20
C LEU A 34 5.04 0.19 -4.51
N GLN A 35 6.30 -0.07 -4.13
CA GLN A 35 7.42 0.81 -4.46
C GLN A 35 7.67 0.87 -5.98
N LEU A 36 7.48 -0.24 -6.69
CA LEU A 36 7.59 -0.26 -8.14
C LEU A 36 6.48 0.58 -8.79
N ILE A 37 5.23 0.43 -8.32
CA ILE A 37 4.09 1.21 -8.82
C ILE A 37 4.28 2.70 -8.54
N ALA A 38 4.73 3.08 -7.34
CA ALA A 38 5.02 4.47 -7.00
C ALA A 38 6.17 5.07 -7.83
N ALA A 39 7.05 4.22 -8.38
CA ALA A 39 8.15 4.66 -9.23
C ALA A 39 7.77 4.73 -10.73
N GLU A 40 6.67 4.11 -11.14
CA GLU A 40 6.09 4.32 -12.47
C GLU A 40 5.23 5.60 -12.40
N ASP A 41 5.38 6.52 -13.36
CA ASP A 41 4.64 7.80 -13.47
C ASP A 41 3.12 7.56 -13.75
N LEU A 42 2.46 6.78 -12.90
CA LEU A 42 1.05 6.49 -12.90
C LEU A 42 0.38 7.45 -11.90
N ASP A 43 0.25 8.72 -12.31
CA ASP A 43 -0.23 9.85 -11.50
C ASP A 43 -1.44 9.54 -10.60
N GLU A 44 -2.37 8.68 -11.04
CA GLU A 44 -3.59 8.35 -10.30
C GLU A 44 -3.38 7.40 -9.11
N LEU A 45 -2.25 6.67 -9.04
CA LEU A 45 -2.02 5.62 -8.03
C LEU A 45 -0.79 5.87 -7.14
N ILE A 46 0.03 6.87 -7.46
CA ILE A 46 1.30 7.13 -6.75
C ILE A 46 1.07 7.43 -5.27
N GLU A 47 0.17 8.37 -4.93
CA GLU A 47 -0.06 8.78 -3.53
C GLU A 47 -0.53 7.61 -2.64
N GLU A 48 -1.36 6.74 -3.20
CA GLU A 48 -1.85 5.55 -2.50
C GLU A 48 -0.78 4.49 -2.34
N ALA A 49 -0.02 4.22 -3.41
CA ALA A 49 1.08 3.28 -3.37
C ALA A 49 2.14 3.71 -2.33
N GLU A 50 2.45 5.01 -2.24
CA GLU A 50 3.35 5.56 -1.23
C GLU A 50 2.80 5.40 0.19
N TRP A 51 1.51 5.71 0.40
CA TRP A 51 0.87 5.54 1.72
C TRP A 51 0.94 4.08 2.18
N PHE A 52 0.58 3.15 1.29
CA PHE A 52 0.62 1.72 1.57
C PHE A 52 2.03 1.22 1.83
N ALA A 53 3.01 1.64 1.03
CA ALA A 53 4.41 1.28 1.22
C ALA A 53 4.91 1.72 2.60
N ARG A 54 4.57 2.93 3.02
CA ARG A 54 4.93 3.46 4.35
C ARG A 54 4.27 2.68 5.48
N GLU A 55 2.98 2.41 5.38
CA GLU A 55 2.23 1.65 6.38
C GLU A 55 2.73 0.21 6.52
N LEU A 56 3.14 -0.42 5.42
CA LEU A 56 3.70 -1.76 5.43
C LEU A 56 5.11 -1.78 6.01
N ALA A 57 5.96 -0.84 5.58
CA ALA A 57 7.35 -0.72 6.06
C ALA A 57 7.42 -0.46 7.57
N ALA A 58 6.47 0.28 8.15
CA ALA A 58 6.39 0.49 9.60
C ALA A 58 6.04 -0.77 10.40
N ARG A 59 5.42 -1.77 9.76
CA ARG A 59 4.97 -3.03 10.37
C ARG A 59 5.94 -4.19 10.17
N ILE A 60 6.74 -4.14 9.10
CA ILE A 60 7.77 -5.14 8.82
C ILE A 60 8.90 -4.95 9.84
N PRO A 61 9.16 -5.93 10.73
CA PRO A 61 10.31 -5.85 11.62
C PRO A 61 11.58 -5.79 10.76
N SER A 62 12.41 -4.77 10.99
CA SER A 62 13.76 -4.74 10.43
C SER A 62 14.50 -5.98 10.90
N GLU A 63 15.02 -6.79 9.97
CA GLU A 63 15.95 -7.87 10.30
C GLU A 63 17.09 -7.29 11.14
N ASN A 64 17.31 -7.86 12.33
CA ASN A 64 18.49 -7.63 13.16
C ASN A 64 19.68 -8.43 12.64
#